data_AF-A0A1G6V203-F1
#
_entry.id   AF-A0A1G6V203-F1
#
_cell.length_a   1.000
_cell.length_b   1.000
_cell.length_c   1.000
_cell.angle_alpha   90.00
_cell.angle_beta   90.00
_cell.angle_gamma   90.00
#
_symmetry.space_group_name_H-M   'P 1'
#
loop_
_entity.id
_entity.type
_entity.pdbx_description
1 polymer ?
#
loop_
_entity_poly.entity_id
_entity_poly.type
_entity_poly.pdbx_seq_one_letter_code
_entity_poly.pdbx_strand_id
1 'polypeptide(L)'
;MNGNPSVKKTTLIVALFALFNLNGVYAQSISSSAVNSLSEYRLITVPDTANNAFFRTHPMIEKLVVSFSDERPYGIFVLFKDDKARRLREYYKSDHEVDSVIFKKLYSSFKCPQQVVRRRNDDDLCNQCVIATATVYMDSVRCSFAPSSTVEEDRSSRQRRVLATVPEYAGDMSKVAEKIRPYANQVLKPADSIIVFRGIVMQDGVLRNLELIVGRKSVYSDKVQKVFEQQVHGWSPAKLIESNATYESYIKIYIRINNDGTVSILTSPRTMVNITGR
;
A
#
# COMPACT_ATOMS: atom_id res chain seq x y z
N MET A 1 -8.32 51.80 -66.78
CA MET A 1 -8.00 52.73 -65.67
C MET A 1 -8.04 51.96 -64.37
N ASN A 2 -6.88 51.88 -63.73
CA ASN A 2 -6.53 51.70 -62.32
C ASN A 2 -7.44 50.89 -61.38
N GLY A 3 -6.83 49.87 -60.75
CA GLY A 3 -7.21 49.42 -59.42
C GLY A 3 -6.93 47.94 -59.15
N ASN A 4 -5.67 47.58 -58.96
CA ASN A 4 -5.24 46.25 -58.48
C ASN A 4 -5.51 46.10 -56.95
N PRO A 5 -5.24 44.95 -56.31
CA PRO A 5 -6.22 44.15 -55.57
C PRO A 5 -5.95 44.14 -54.04
N SER A 6 -6.82 43.50 -53.25
CA SER A 6 -6.46 43.18 -51.86
C SER A 6 -7.06 41.85 -51.39
N VAL A 7 -6.12 40.98 -51.07
CA VAL A 7 -6.20 39.62 -50.51
C VAL A 7 -6.77 39.64 -49.09
N LYS A 8 -7.55 38.61 -48.72
CA LYS A 8 -7.43 37.72 -47.52
C LYS A 8 -8.81 37.21 -47.12
N LYS A 9 -9.09 35.90 -47.32
CA LYS A 9 -8.75 34.76 -46.44
C LYS A 9 -9.58 34.71 -45.15
N THR A 10 -10.49 33.72 -45.17
CA THR A 10 -10.64 32.68 -44.14
C THR A 10 -11.34 33.02 -42.82
N THR A 11 -12.18 32.07 -42.41
CA THR A 11 -12.55 31.69 -41.04
C THR A 11 -13.93 32.18 -40.55
N LEU A 12 -14.96 31.51 -41.04
CA LEU A 12 -16.22 31.33 -40.31
C LEU A 12 -16.21 29.89 -39.76
N ILE A 13 -16.77 29.67 -38.57
CA ILE A 13 -16.82 28.40 -37.79
C ILE A 13 -15.67 28.23 -36.77
N VAL A 14 -15.59 29.11 -35.77
CA VAL A 14 -15.21 28.75 -34.38
C VAL A 14 -15.95 29.70 -33.44
N ALA A 15 -17.27 29.54 -33.29
CA ALA A 15 -18.04 30.35 -32.32
C ALA A 15 -19.25 29.62 -31.72
N LEU A 16 -19.25 28.28 -31.71
CA LEU A 16 -20.32 27.49 -31.08
C LEU A 16 -19.86 26.36 -30.14
N PHE A 17 -18.56 26.29 -29.81
CA PHE A 17 -18.02 25.33 -28.83
C PHE A 17 -17.53 25.97 -27.52
N ALA A 18 -17.78 27.28 -27.33
CA ALA A 18 -17.29 28.04 -26.17
C ALA A 18 -18.38 28.39 -25.14
N LEU A 19 -19.55 27.74 -25.16
CA LEU A 19 -20.67 28.10 -24.26
C LEU A 19 -21.22 26.94 -23.39
N PHE A 20 -20.60 25.75 -23.37
CA PHE A 20 -21.02 24.66 -22.47
C PHE A 20 -19.87 23.96 -21.74
N ASN A 21 -18.79 24.69 -21.41
CA ASN A 21 -17.77 24.24 -20.44
C ASN A 21 -17.60 25.24 -19.29
N LEU A 22 -18.72 25.76 -18.79
CA LEU A 22 -18.81 26.48 -17.51
C LEU A 22 -19.80 25.79 -16.58
N ASN A 23 -19.78 24.46 -16.52
CA ASN A 23 -20.12 23.78 -15.27
C ASN A 23 -18.84 23.71 -14.44
N GLY A 24 -18.39 24.88 -14.01
CA GLY A 24 -17.61 24.96 -12.79
C GLY A 24 -18.51 24.40 -11.70
N VAL A 25 -18.36 23.12 -11.40
CA VAL A 25 -18.89 22.54 -10.18
C VAL A 25 -18.20 23.32 -9.07
N TYR A 26 -18.87 24.38 -8.60
CA TYR A 26 -18.67 24.90 -7.27
C TYR A 26 -19.00 23.73 -6.35
N ALA A 27 -17.99 22.91 -6.07
CA ALA A 27 -18.01 21.92 -5.04
C ALA A 27 -18.18 22.70 -3.74
N GLN A 28 -19.43 22.87 -3.32
CA GLN A 28 -19.74 23.29 -1.97
C GLN A 28 -19.17 22.21 -1.06
N SER A 29 -18.01 22.49 -0.47
CA SER A 29 -17.46 21.66 0.59
C SER A 29 -18.41 21.79 1.77
N ILE A 30 -19.27 20.79 1.98
CA ILE A 30 -19.97 20.66 3.25
C ILE A 30 -18.90 20.23 4.26
N SER A 31 -18.33 21.18 5.00
CA SER A 31 -17.60 20.86 6.22
C SER A 31 -18.64 20.46 7.27
N SER A 32 -19.07 19.20 7.27
CA SER A 32 -19.78 18.66 8.41
C SER A 32 -18.75 18.44 9.51
N SER A 33 -18.56 19.46 10.35
CA SER A 33 -17.88 19.33 11.63
C SER A 33 -18.79 18.52 12.56
N ALA A 34 -18.90 17.22 12.33
CA ALA A 34 -19.46 16.30 13.31
C ALA A 34 -18.43 16.18 14.43
N VAL A 35 -18.50 17.11 15.39
CA VAL A 35 -17.78 17.04 16.65
C VAL A 35 -18.45 15.94 17.47
N ASN A 36 -18.03 14.69 17.26
CA ASN A 36 -18.25 13.67 18.28
C ASN A 36 -17.38 14.09 19.46
N SER A 37 -18.01 14.63 20.50
CA SER A 37 -17.41 15.21 21.72
C SER A 37 -16.69 14.19 22.63
N LEU A 38 -16.12 13.13 22.05
CA LEU A 38 -15.41 12.05 22.75
C LEU A 38 -14.13 11.58 22.01
N SER A 39 -13.74 12.18 20.89
CA SER A 39 -12.48 11.86 20.23
C SER A 39 -11.58 13.10 20.14
N GLU A 40 -10.34 12.99 20.65
CA GLU A 40 -9.24 13.95 20.44
C GLU A 40 -8.89 14.16 18.95
N TYR A 41 -9.56 13.42 18.07
CA TYR A 41 -9.44 13.47 16.64
C TYR A 41 -10.47 14.41 16.00
N ARG A 42 -9.98 15.32 15.16
CA ARG A 42 -10.79 16.12 14.23
C ARG A 42 -10.75 15.50 12.85
N LEU A 43 -11.89 15.48 12.16
CA LEU A 43 -12.03 14.86 10.84
C LEU A 43 -12.33 15.93 9.79
N ILE A 44 -11.58 15.91 8.68
CA ILE A 44 -11.83 16.75 7.52
C ILE A 44 -11.98 15.84 6.31
N THR A 45 -13.05 16.01 5.55
CA THR A 45 -13.23 15.33 4.27
C THR A 45 -13.16 16.36 3.15
N VAL A 46 -12.35 16.09 2.14
CA VAL A 46 -12.27 16.90 0.93
C VAL A 46 -12.60 16.06 -0.30
N PRO A 47 -13.29 16.63 -1.30
CA PRO A 47 -13.33 16.06 -2.63
C PRO A 47 -11.91 15.99 -3.20
N ASP A 48 -11.49 14.81 -3.66
CA ASP A 48 -10.18 14.57 -4.27
C ASP A 48 -10.27 13.39 -5.22
N THR A 49 -10.07 13.67 -6.51
CA THR A 49 -10.13 12.69 -7.59
C THR A 49 -8.75 12.22 -8.05
N ALA A 50 -7.66 12.58 -7.37
CA ALA A 50 -6.28 12.28 -7.78
C ALA A 50 -6.01 10.77 -7.90
N ASN A 51 -6.75 9.95 -7.15
CA ASN A 51 -6.66 8.49 -7.15
C ASN A 51 -7.78 7.80 -7.97
N ASN A 52 -8.62 8.53 -8.71
CA ASN A 52 -9.72 7.93 -9.50
C ASN A 52 -9.24 6.81 -10.45
N ALA A 53 -8.13 7.03 -11.15
CA ALA A 53 -7.56 6.05 -12.08
C ALA A 53 -7.07 4.78 -11.35
N PHE A 54 -6.53 4.94 -10.14
CA PHE A 54 -6.13 3.82 -9.29
C PHE A 54 -7.35 2.94 -8.95
N PHE A 55 -8.44 3.52 -8.44
CA PHE A 55 -9.64 2.74 -8.06
C PHE A 55 -10.33 2.09 -9.27
N ARG A 56 -10.27 2.70 -10.45
CA ARG A 56 -10.74 2.06 -11.70
C ARG A 56 -9.90 0.85 -12.09
N THR A 57 -8.59 0.88 -11.82
CA THR A 57 -7.67 -0.23 -12.09
C THR A 57 -7.78 -1.33 -11.03
N HIS A 58 -8.17 -0.96 -9.81
CA HIS A 58 -8.33 -1.86 -8.68
C HIS A 58 -9.77 -1.82 -8.12
N PRO A 59 -10.78 -2.28 -8.88
CA PRO A 59 -12.20 -2.09 -8.53
C PRO A 59 -12.63 -2.81 -7.24
N MET A 60 -11.85 -3.79 -6.79
CA MET A 60 -12.07 -4.53 -5.54
C MET A 60 -11.59 -3.77 -4.30
N ILE A 61 -10.84 -2.68 -4.44
CA ILE A 61 -10.40 -1.87 -3.30
C ILE A 61 -11.51 -0.88 -2.96
N GLU A 62 -11.94 -0.87 -1.70
CA GLU A 62 -12.91 0.08 -1.17
C GLU A 62 -12.23 1.41 -0.84
N LYS A 63 -11.14 1.34 -0.08
CA LYS A 63 -10.39 2.51 0.41
C LYS A 63 -8.99 2.12 0.84
N LEU A 64 -8.10 3.11 0.92
CA LEU A 64 -6.80 2.98 1.56
C LEU A 64 -6.75 3.85 2.81
N VAL A 65 -6.13 3.36 3.88
CA VAL A 65 -5.85 4.17 5.07
C VAL A 65 -4.35 4.31 5.20
N VAL A 66 -3.86 5.54 5.06
CA VAL A 66 -2.45 5.89 5.26
C VAL A 66 -2.29 6.45 6.67
N SER A 67 -1.43 5.85 7.47
CA SER A 67 -1.08 6.35 8.81
C SER A 67 0.22 7.15 8.75
N PHE A 68 0.26 8.25 9.49
CA PHE A 68 1.38 9.21 9.50
C PHE A 68 2.04 9.30 10.88
N SER A 69 3.34 9.56 10.88
CA SER A 69 4.13 9.98 12.04
C SER A 69 5.22 10.93 11.53
N ASP A 70 5.44 12.02 12.25
CA ASP A 70 6.34 13.11 11.83
C ASP A 70 6.08 13.59 10.40
N GLU A 71 4.79 13.78 10.05
CA GLU A 71 4.31 14.13 8.70
C GLU A 71 4.66 13.12 7.57
N ARG A 72 5.19 11.94 7.91
CA ARG A 72 5.59 10.90 6.94
C ARG A 72 4.67 9.69 7.02
N PRO A 73 4.27 9.11 5.87
CA PRO A 73 3.50 7.87 5.87
C PRO A 73 4.38 6.73 6.41
N TYR A 74 3.89 6.03 7.44
CA TYR A 74 4.60 4.88 8.03
C TYR A 74 3.88 3.56 7.79
N GLY A 75 2.58 3.59 7.51
CA GLY A 75 1.77 2.39 7.31
C GLY A 75 0.63 2.63 6.34
N ILE A 76 0.31 1.64 5.52
CA ILE A 76 -0.80 1.68 4.56
C ILE A 76 -1.66 0.45 4.74
N PHE A 77 -2.96 0.65 4.95
CA PHE A 77 -3.96 -0.39 4.86
C PHE A 77 -4.66 -0.31 3.52
N VAL A 78 -4.79 -1.45 2.87
CA VAL A 78 -5.66 -1.62 1.70
C VAL A 78 -6.88 -2.39 2.17
N LEU A 79 -8.05 -1.78 2.09
CA LEU A 79 -9.32 -2.40 2.47
C LEU A 79 -10.07 -2.78 1.20
N PHE A 80 -10.45 -4.05 1.09
CA PHE A 80 -11.15 -4.58 -0.07
C PHE A 80 -12.66 -4.56 0.18
N LYS A 81 -13.44 -4.40 -0.89
CA LYS A 81 -14.89 -4.59 -0.88
C LYS A 81 -15.17 -6.03 -0.43
N ASP A 82 -16.14 -6.18 0.46
CA ASP A 82 -16.49 -7.45 1.09
C ASP A 82 -17.15 -8.38 0.07
N ASP A 83 -16.34 -9.12 -0.68
CA ASP A 83 -16.81 -10.07 -1.67
C ASP A 83 -16.06 -11.39 -1.53
N LYS A 84 -16.53 -12.22 -0.58
CA LYS A 84 -16.30 -13.69 -0.42
C LYS A 84 -14.86 -14.21 -0.36
N ALA A 85 -13.85 -13.39 -0.61
CA ALA A 85 -12.44 -13.71 -0.52
C ALA A 85 -11.96 -13.37 0.89
N ARG A 86 -11.26 -14.31 1.54
CA ARG A 86 -10.71 -14.24 2.91
C ARG A 86 -9.69 -13.10 3.17
N ARG A 87 -9.67 -12.04 2.37
CA ARG A 87 -8.73 -10.91 2.40
C ARG A 87 -9.51 -9.59 2.61
N LEU A 88 -10.01 -9.37 3.82
CA LEU A 88 -10.71 -8.11 4.16
C LEU A 88 -9.76 -6.89 4.17
N ARG A 89 -8.47 -7.13 4.47
CA ARG A 89 -7.45 -6.07 4.53
C ARG A 89 -6.04 -6.59 4.27
N GLU A 90 -5.20 -5.73 3.72
CA GLU A 90 -3.75 -5.89 3.67
C GLU A 90 -3.06 -4.72 4.37
N TYR A 91 -1.91 -4.97 5.00
CA TYR A 91 -1.08 -3.95 5.63
C TYR A 91 0.31 -3.94 5.02
N TYR A 92 0.85 -2.74 4.83
CA TYR A 92 2.17 -2.48 4.30
C TYR A 92 2.88 -1.45 5.19
N LYS A 93 4.02 -1.84 5.77
CA LYS A 93 4.84 -0.92 6.55
C LYS A 93 5.75 -0.12 5.60
N SER A 94 5.61 1.19 5.56
CA SER A 94 6.26 2.03 4.54
C SER A 94 7.79 2.09 4.68
N ASP A 95 8.31 1.93 5.91
CA ASP A 95 9.74 1.89 6.23
C ASP A 95 10.38 0.50 6.07
N HIS A 96 9.58 -0.53 5.77
CA HIS A 96 10.06 -1.89 5.55
C HIS A 96 10.27 -2.12 4.04
N GLU A 97 11.50 -2.42 3.63
CA GLU A 97 11.86 -2.55 2.20
C GLU A 97 10.92 -3.49 1.45
N VAL A 98 10.64 -4.67 2.01
CA VAL A 98 9.76 -5.68 1.39
C VAL A 98 8.38 -5.10 1.13
N ASP A 99 7.74 -4.53 2.15
CA ASP A 99 6.38 -4.01 2.03
C ASP A 99 6.32 -2.78 1.12
N SER A 100 7.34 -1.92 1.17
CA SER A 100 7.46 -0.74 0.30
C SER A 100 7.59 -1.13 -1.17
N VAL A 101 8.42 -2.14 -1.49
CA VAL A 101 8.57 -2.63 -2.86
C VAL A 101 7.29 -3.29 -3.35
N ILE A 102 6.67 -4.16 -2.53
CA ILE A 102 5.41 -4.83 -2.90
C ILE A 102 4.32 -3.80 -3.15
N PHE A 103 4.13 -2.85 -2.25
CA PHE A 103 3.12 -1.81 -2.39
C PHE A 103 3.32 -1.00 -3.68
N LYS A 104 4.53 -0.52 -3.92
CA LYS A 104 4.86 0.25 -5.14
C LYS A 104 4.66 -0.56 -6.43
N LYS A 105 4.82 -1.88 -6.39
CA LYS A 105 4.63 -2.74 -7.56
C LYS A 105 3.16 -3.09 -7.80
N LEU A 106 2.43 -3.47 -6.75
CA LEU A 106 1.02 -3.83 -6.83
C LEU A 106 0.11 -2.61 -7.05
N TYR A 107 0.49 -1.46 -6.49
CA TYR A 107 -0.34 -0.26 -6.41
C TYR A 107 0.41 0.97 -6.94
N SER A 108 1.16 0.81 -8.04
CA SER A 108 2.07 1.82 -8.60
C SER A 108 1.40 3.15 -8.98
N SER A 109 0.11 3.13 -9.30
CA SER A 109 -0.69 4.30 -9.66
C SER A 109 -1.27 5.04 -8.46
N PHE A 110 -1.15 4.49 -7.24
CA PHE A 110 -1.62 5.13 -6.03
C PHE A 110 -0.77 6.36 -5.70
N LYS A 111 -1.43 7.49 -5.48
CA LYS A 111 -0.83 8.74 -5.05
C LYS A 111 -1.14 8.93 -3.58
N CYS A 112 -0.09 8.82 -2.76
CA CYS A 112 -0.20 9.10 -1.33
C CYS A 112 -0.62 10.56 -1.12
N PRO A 113 -1.62 10.85 -0.29
CA PRO A 113 -2.03 12.21 0.01
C PRO A 113 -0.95 12.89 0.85
N GLN A 114 0.00 13.57 0.20
CA GLN A 114 1.04 14.36 0.87
C GLN A 114 0.66 15.84 1.03
N GLN A 115 -0.36 16.32 0.31
CA GLN A 115 -0.58 17.76 0.08
C GLN A 115 -1.98 18.28 0.42
N VAL A 116 -2.93 17.39 0.70
CA VAL A 116 -4.35 17.78 0.93
C VAL A 116 -4.52 18.68 2.16
N VAL A 117 -3.57 18.64 3.09
CA VAL A 117 -3.73 19.21 4.43
C VAL A 117 -3.04 20.55 4.65
N ARG A 118 -2.06 20.95 3.82
CA ARG A 118 -1.37 22.24 4.00
C ARG A 118 -2.15 23.45 3.50
N ARG A 119 -3.37 23.27 2.96
CA ARG A 119 -4.21 24.35 2.43
C ARG A 119 -5.59 24.38 3.06
N ARG A 120 -5.64 24.78 4.33
CA ARG A 120 -6.70 25.63 4.89
C ARG A 120 -6.11 26.40 6.07
N ASN A 121 -5.41 27.48 5.73
CA ASN A 121 -5.40 28.67 6.57
C ASN A 121 -6.81 29.24 6.45
N ASP A 122 -7.71 28.78 7.30
CA ASP A 122 -8.84 29.55 7.82
C ASP A 122 -9.68 28.60 8.69
N ASP A 123 -9.83 29.03 9.94
CA ASP A 123 -10.62 28.48 11.04
C ASP A 123 -10.05 27.26 11.79
N ASP A 124 -9.27 27.58 12.81
CA ASP A 124 -9.31 26.92 14.13
C ASP A 124 -8.93 25.43 14.18
N LEU A 125 -8.16 24.98 13.19
CA LEU A 125 -7.42 23.74 13.26
C LEU A 125 -6.31 23.92 14.29
N CYS A 126 -6.60 23.56 15.55
CA CYS A 126 -5.65 23.23 16.62
C CYS A 126 -4.19 23.44 16.17
N ASN A 127 -3.58 24.56 16.59
CA ASN A 127 -2.30 25.06 16.07
C ASN A 127 -1.11 24.08 16.17
N GLN A 128 -1.29 22.92 16.79
CA GLN A 128 -0.30 21.86 17.01
C GLN A 128 -0.77 20.47 16.53
N CYS A 129 -1.90 20.39 15.83
CA CYS A 129 -2.43 19.11 15.38
C CYS A 129 -1.72 18.64 14.10
N VAL A 130 -1.37 17.37 14.09
CA VAL A 130 -0.74 16.68 12.95
C VAL A 130 -1.74 15.71 12.32
N ILE A 131 -1.51 15.34 11.07
CA ILE A 131 -2.29 14.29 10.41
C ILE A 131 -1.94 12.98 11.12
N ALA A 132 -2.94 12.27 11.62
CA ALA A 132 -2.78 10.93 12.15
C ALA A 132 -3.03 9.89 11.06
N THR A 133 -4.14 10.04 10.30
CA THR A 133 -4.47 9.17 9.18
C THR A 133 -5.09 9.94 8.02
N ALA A 134 -4.92 9.43 6.81
CA ALA A 134 -5.69 9.81 5.63
C ALA A 134 -6.38 8.57 5.05
N THR A 135 -7.71 8.57 5.08
CA THR A 135 -8.53 7.58 4.37
C THR A 135 -8.80 8.08 2.97
N VAL A 136 -8.29 7.37 1.97
CA VAL A 136 -8.45 7.69 0.54
C VAL A 136 -9.57 6.84 -0.03
N TYR A 137 -10.60 7.52 -0.53
CA TYR A 137 -11.68 6.95 -1.33
C TYR A 137 -11.47 7.31 -2.81
N MET A 138 -12.35 6.81 -3.67
CA MET A 138 -12.30 7.10 -5.10
C MET A 138 -12.41 8.60 -5.42
N ASP A 139 -13.35 9.28 -4.76
CA ASP A 139 -13.74 10.66 -5.03
C ASP A 139 -13.36 11.66 -3.93
N SER A 140 -12.78 11.17 -2.84
CA SER A 140 -12.54 11.98 -1.64
C SER A 140 -11.40 11.46 -0.79
N VAL A 141 -10.84 12.35 0.03
CA VAL A 141 -9.87 12.03 1.07
C VAL A 141 -10.39 12.54 2.40
N ARG A 142 -10.45 11.66 3.40
CA ARG A 142 -10.80 11.99 4.79
C ARG A 142 -9.55 11.92 5.66
N CYS A 143 -9.12 13.07 6.16
CA CYS A 143 -7.98 13.19 7.07
C CYS A 143 -8.45 13.26 8.53
N SER A 144 -7.77 12.54 9.41
CA SER A 144 -7.90 12.69 10.85
C SER A 144 -6.71 13.45 11.41
N PHE A 145 -6.99 14.41 12.29
CA PHE A 145 -6.02 15.29 12.92
C PHE A 145 -6.08 15.16 14.43
N ALA A 146 -4.93 15.11 15.08
CA ALA A 146 -4.85 15.08 16.54
C ALA A 146 -3.54 15.74 17.01
N PRO A 147 -3.44 16.12 18.29
CA PRO A 147 -2.18 16.52 18.88
C PRO A 147 -1.10 15.46 18.65
N SER A 148 0.15 15.88 18.43
CA SER A 148 1.25 14.94 18.18
C SER A 148 1.42 13.90 19.30
N SER A 149 1.17 14.28 20.56
CA SER A 149 1.22 13.38 21.71
C SER A 149 0.20 12.23 21.60
N THR A 150 -1.04 12.54 21.22
CA THR A 150 -2.11 11.56 21.01
C THR A 150 -1.73 10.58 19.90
N VAL A 151 -1.18 11.07 18.79
CA VAL A 151 -0.77 10.23 17.66
C VAL A 151 0.36 9.27 18.06
N GLU A 152 1.36 9.76 18.80
CA GLU A 152 2.48 8.93 19.26
C GLU A 152 2.08 7.93 20.34
N GLU A 153 1.16 8.28 21.24
CA GLU A 153 0.60 7.35 22.22
C GLU A 153 -0.19 6.23 21.53
N ASP A 154 -1.07 6.56 20.60
CA ASP A 154 -1.85 5.58 19.84
C ASP A 154 -0.95 4.66 19.02
N ARG A 155 0.10 5.21 18.39
CA ARG A 155 1.11 4.42 17.69
C ARG A 155 1.79 3.45 18.64
N SER A 156 2.28 3.93 19.78
CA SER A 156 2.98 3.14 20.78
C SER A 156 2.07 2.05 21.38
N SER A 157 0.80 2.36 21.59
CA SER A 157 -0.23 1.42 22.03
C SER A 157 -0.45 0.32 21.00
N ARG A 158 -0.60 0.66 19.72
CA ARG A 158 -0.77 -0.32 18.62
C ARG A 158 0.45 -1.23 18.45
N GLN A 159 1.65 -0.69 18.60
CA GLN A 159 2.88 -1.48 18.53
C GLN A 159 3.02 -2.49 19.69
N ARG A 160 2.55 -2.13 20.89
CA ARG A 160 2.55 -3.02 22.06
C ARG A 160 1.53 -4.15 21.96
N ARG A 161 0.47 -4.00 21.17
CA ARG A 161 -0.56 -5.02 20.96
C ARG A 161 -0.11 -6.09 19.96
N VAL A 162 1.01 -6.77 20.22
CA VAL A 162 1.39 -7.95 19.43
C VAL A 162 0.45 -9.10 19.84
N LEU A 163 -0.27 -9.70 18.88
CA LEU A 163 -1.16 -10.84 19.13
C LEU A 163 -0.42 -12.18 19.05
N ALA A 164 0.56 -12.22 18.17
CA ALA A 164 1.19 -13.45 17.76
C ALA A 164 2.65 -13.25 17.36
N THR A 165 3.41 -14.32 17.44
CA THR A 165 4.68 -14.43 16.73
C THR A 165 4.42 -14.48 15.22
N VAL A 166 5.39 -14.04 14.44
CA VAL A 166 5.36 -14.19 12.97
C VAL A 166 5.80 -15.61 12.58
N PRO A 167 5.36 -16.12 11.42
CA PRO A 167 5.96 -17.33 10.87
C PRO A 167 7.41 -17.05 10.48
N GLU A 168 8.30 -17.97 10.82
CA GLU A 168 9.75 -17.81 10.61
C GLU A 168 10.34 -19.06 9.97
N TYR A 169 11.36 -18.89 9.14
CA TYR A 169 12.09 -20.03 8.63
C TYR A 169 12.99 -20.57 9.74
N ALA A 170 12.79 -21.83 10.12
CA ALA A 170 13.51 -22.46 11.22
C ALA A 170 14.96 -22.82 10.86
N GLY A 171 15.27 -22.89 9.55
CA GLY A 171 16.60 -23.17 9.04
C GLY A 171 17.43 -21.92 8.78
N ASP A 172 18.61 -22.13 8.18
CA ASP A 172 19.49 -21.04 7.74
C ASP A 172 19.06 -20.52 6.35
N MET A 173 18.50 -19.32 6.31
CA MET A 173 18.05 -18.67 5.08
C MET A 173 19.21 -18.42 4.09
N SER A 174 20.44 -18.28 4.59
CA SER A 174 21.64 -18.12 3.75
C SER A 174 21.87 -19.36 2.89
N LYS A 175 21.61 -20.56 3.42
CA LYS A 175 21.68 -21.82 2.65
C LYS A 175 20.61 -21.88 1.56
N VAL A 176 19.44 -21.28 1.79
CA VAL A 176 18.40 -21.16 0.77
C VAL A 176 18.85 -20.19 -0.33
N ALA A 177 19.45 -19.07 0.04
CA ALA A 177 20.03 -18.11 -0.90
C ALA A 177 21.11 -18.75 -1.79
N GLU A 178 22.02 -19.55 -1.22
CA GLU A 178 23.04 -20.28 -1.99
C GLU A 178 22.43 -21.33 -2.94
N LYS A 179 21.30 -21.96 -2.59
CA LYS A 179 20.58 -22.86 -3.52
C LYS A 179 19.94 -22.12 -4.69
N ILE A 180 19.56 -20.86 -4.49
CA ILE A 180 18.94 -20.01 -5.53
C ILE A 180 20.00 -19.37 -6.43
N ARG A 181 21.16 -19.02 -5.88
CA ARG A 181 22.24 -18.28 -6.56
C ARG A 181 22.63 -18.84 -7.93
N PRO A 182 22.76 -20.16 -8.17
CA PRO A 182 23.06 -20.71 -9.50
C PRO A 182 22.05 -20.34 -10.58
N TYR A 183 20.82 -20.00 -10.20
CA TYR A 183 19.77 -19.60 -11.14
C TYR A 183 19.81 -18.10 -11.48
N ALA A 184 20.65 -17.30 -10.83
CA ALA A 184 20.72 -15.85 -11.03
C ALA A 184 21.08 -15.47 -12.48
N ASN A 185 21.92 -16.26 -13.15
CA ASN A 185 22.30 -16.07 -14.55
C ASN A 185 21.13 -16.26 -15.54
N GLN A 186 19.98 -16.75 -15.07
CA GLN A 186 18.77 -16.97 -15.88
C GLN A 186 17.84 -15.76 -15.84
N VAL A 187 18.22 -14.69 -15.13
CA VAL A 187 17.50 -13.43 -15.12
C VAL A 187 17.88 -12.62 -16.36
N LEU A 188 16.95 -12.56 -17.31
CA LEU A 188 17.16 -11.97 -18.64
C LEU A 188 17.25 -10.43 -18.62
N LYS A 189 16.76 -9.78 -17.56
CA LYS A 189 16.80 -8.32 -17.40
C LYS A 189 17.05 -7.95 -15.93
N PRO A 190 17.93 -6.98 -15.62
CA PRO A 190 18.13 -6.49 -14.25
C PRO A 190 16.85 -6.01 -13.56
N ALA A 191 15.87 -5.53 -14.33
CA ALA A 191 14.55 -5.15 -13.83
C ALA A 191 13.70 -6.31 -13.26
N ASP A 192 14.09 -7.55 -13.56
CA ASP A 192 13.45 -8.79 -13.07
C ASP A 192 14.24 -9.43 -11.90
N SER A 193 15.20 -8.69 -11.30
CA SER A 193 16.02 -9.14 -10.17
C SER A 193 15.26 -9.28 -8.84
N ILE A 194 14.00 -8.85 -8.79
CA ILE A 194 13.16 -8.92 -7.60
C ILE A 194 11.93 -9.77 -7.91
N ILE A 195 11.75 -10.81 -7.11
CA ILE A 195 10.53 -11.60 -7.07
C ILE A 195 10.00 -11.68 -5.64
N VAL A 196 8.67 -11.69 -5.50
CA VAL A 196 8.04 -11.89 -4.20
C VAL A 196 6.99 -12.97 -4.33
N PHE A 197 7.12 -13.99 -3.49
CA PHE A 197 6.08 -14.99 -3.30
C PHE A 197 5.24 -14.69 -2.08
N ARG A 198 3.97 -15.04 -2.13
CA ARG A 198 3.08 -15.14 -0.98
C ARG A 198 2.76 -16.61 -0.75
N GLY A 199 2.91 -17.10 0.47
CA GLY A 199 2.48 -18.44 0.84
C GLY A 199 1.72 -18.44 2.16
N ILE A 200 1.28 -19.63 2.57
CA ILE A 200 0.65 -19.90 3.86
C ILE A 200 1.54 -20.88 4.62
N VAL A 201 2.03 -20.47 5.79
CA VAL A 201 2.67 -21.39 6.73
C VAL A 201 1.58 -22.03 7.56
N MET A 202 1.45 -23.35 7.40
CA MET A 202 0.47 -24.19 8.08
C MET A 202 0.91 -24.48 9.53
N GLN A 203 -0.02 -24.96 10.35
CA GLN A 203 0.25 -25.30 11.77
C GLN A 203 1.33 -26.38 11.95
N ASP A 204 1.55 -27.23 10.95
CA ASP A 204 2.56 -28.28 10.90
C ASP A 204 3.94 -27.78 10.40
N GLY A 205 4.09 -26.47 10.15
CA GLY A 205 5.32 -25.88 9.64
C GLY A 205 5.56 -26.06 8.14
N VAL A 206 4.56 -26.54 7.39
CA VAL A 206 4.63 -26.66 5.93
C VAL A 206 4.22 -25.34 5.27
N LEU A 207 4.99 -24.90 4.27
CA LEU A 207 4.63 -23.78 3.40
C LEU A 207 3.76 -24.28 2.25
N ARG A 208 2.56 -23.72 2.09
CA ARG A 208 1.60 -24.06 1.02
C ARG A 208 1.17 -22.83 0.23
N ASN A 209 0.51 -23.07 -0.91
CA ASN A 209 -0.11 -22.04 -1.75
C ASN A 209 0.86 -20.90 -2.13
N LEU A 210 2.07 -21.27 -2.55
CA LEU A 210 3.11 -20.30 -2.92
C LEU A 210 2.74 -19.65 -4.26
N GLU A 211 2.37 -18.37 -4.21
CA GLU A 211 1.88 -17.56 -5.32
C GLU A 211 2.87 -16.43 -5.62
N LEU A 212 3.31 -16.28 -6.87
CA LEU A 212 4.15 -15.16 -7.30
C LEU A 212 3.29 -13.88 -7.37
N ILE A 213 3.53 -12.93 -6.47
CA ILE A 213 2.78 -11.66 -6.39
C ILE A 213 3.55 -10.45 -6.94
N VAL A 214 4.88 -10.53 -7.01
CA VAL A 214 5.72 -9.50 -7.65
C VAL A 214 6.79 -10.18 -8.49
N GLY A 215 7.06 -9.62 -9.66
CA GLY A 215 8.01 -10.15 -10.63
C GLY A 215 7.29 -10.73 -11.84
N ARG A 216 8.03 -11.49 -12.66
CA ARG A 216 7.49 -12.16 -13.85
C ARG A 216 7.65 -13.65 -13.72
N LYS A 217 6.60 -14.38 -14.12
CA LYS A 217 6.68 -15.83 -14.26
C LYS A 217 7.73 -16.17 -15.32
N SER A 218 8.71 -16.98 -14.93
CA SER A 218 9.88 -17.33 -15.72
C SER A 218 10.50 -18.62 -15.20
N VAL A 219 11.47 -19.16 -15.94
CA VAL A 219 12.28 -20.31 -15.48
C VAL A 219 12.95 -20.03 -14.15
N TYR A 220 13.41 -18.78 -13.93
CA TYR A 220 13.99 -18.36 -12.66
C TYR A 220 12.97 -18.44 -11.51
N SER A 221 11.80 -17.79 -11.65
CA SER A 221 10.78 -17.80 -10.59
C SER A 221 10.31 -19.22 -10.29
N ASP A 222 10.12 -20.06 -11.30
CA ASP A 222 9.65 -21.44 -11.12
C ASP A 222 10.67 -22.29 -10.36
N LYS A 223 11.98 -22.08 -10.60
CA LYS A 223 13.04 -22.75 -9.85
C LYS A 223 13.13 -22.26 -8.41
N VAL A 224 13.02 -20.95 -8.19
CA VAL A 224 13.01 -20.40 -6.83
C VAL A 224 11.81 -20.93 -6.04
N GLN A 225 10.63 -20.96 -6.66
CA GLN A 225 9.43 -21.55 -6.07
C GLN A 225 9.67 -23.00 -5.64
N LYS A 226 10.24 -23.84 -6.52
CA LYS A 226 10.59 -25.24 -6.20
C LYS A 226 11.56 -25.36 -5.03
N VAL A 227 12.54 -24.48 -4.89
CA VAL A 227 13.48 -24.51 -3.75
C VAL A 227 12.72 -24.37 -2.42
N PHE A 228 11.73 -23.49 -2.36
CA PHE A 228 10.89 -23.31 -1.17
C PHE A 228 9.90 -24.46 -0.96
N GLU A 229 9.29 -24.98 -2.01
CA GLU A 229 8.39 -26.15 -1.94
C GLU A 229 9.11 -27.41 -1.43
N GLN A 230 10.41 -27.53 -1.68
CA GLN A 230 11.25 -28.61 -1.17
C GLN A 230 11.65 -28.46 0.31
N GLN A 231 11.45 -27.30 0.94
CA GLN A 231 11.73 -27.11 2.37
C GLN A 231 10.54 -27.58 3.23
N VAL A 232 10.20 -28.86 3.12
CA VAL A 232 9.10 -29.48 3.90
C VAL A 232 9.45 -29.41 5.39
N HIS A 233 8.55 -28.83 6.20
CA HIS A 233 8.77 -28.50 7.63
C HIS A 233 9.91 -27.53 7.93
N GLY A 234 10.31 -26.69 6.96
CA GLY A 234 11.34 -25.66 7.17
C GLY A 234 10.87 -24.45 7.96
N TRP A 235 9.59 -24.36 8.33
CA TRP A 235 8.99 -23.17 8.93
C TRP A 235 8.47 -23.41 10.34
N SER A 236 8.72 -22.45 11.21
CA SER A 236 8.04 -22.29 12.49
C SER A 236 6.70 -21.58 12.25
N PRO A 237 5.55 -22.17 12.63
CA PRO A 237 4.26 -21.52 12.49
C PRO A 237 4.13 -20.32 13.43
N ALA A 238 3.24 -19.39 13.06
CA ALA A 238 2.83 -18.32 13.95
C ALA A 238 2.12 -18.88 15.19
N LYS A 239 2.36 -18.26 16.35
CA LYS A 239 1.77 -18.66 17.64
C LYS A 239 1.11 -17.47 18.30
N LEU A 240 -0.11 -17.65 18.81
CA LEU A 240 -0.75 -16.65 19.66
C LEU A 240 0.06 -16.49 20.95
N ILE A 241 0.36 -15.25 21.36
CA ILE A 241 1.19 -14.99 22.55
C ILE A 241 0.50 -15.48 23.83
N GLU A 242 -0.81 -15.30 23.93
CA GLU A 242 -1.58 -15.62 25.15
C GLU A 242 -1.74 -17.13 25.37
N SER A 243 -1.99 -17.90 24.30
CA SER A 243 -2.32 -19.33 24.40
C SER A 243 -1.23 -20.25 23.88
N ASN A 244 -0.18 -19.70 23.24
CA ASN A 244 0.85 -20.44 22.50
C ASN A 244 0.28 -21.34 21.38
N ALA A 245 -1.00 -21.18 21.02
CA ALA A 245 -1.65 -21.97 19.98
C ALA A 245 -1.13 -21.58 18.59
N THR A 246 -0.83 -22.59 17.77
CA THR A 246 -0.39 -22.39 16.39
C THR A 246 -1.57 -22.10 15.48
N TYR A 247 -1.35 -21.28 14.45
CA TYR A 247 -2.37 -21.01 13.44
C TYR A 247 -1.77 -20.76 12.06
N GLU A 248 -2.60 -20.98 11.03
CA GLU A 248 -2.22 -20.73 9.65
C GLU A 248 -2.01 -19.23 9.43
N SER A 249 -0.85 -18.87 8.87
CA SER A 249 -0.50 -17.46 8.67
C SER A 249 0.11 -17.24 7.28
N TYR A 250 -0.19 -16.09 6.70
CA TYR A 250 0.43 -15.71 5.43
C TYR A 250 1.85 -15.23 5.66
N ILE A 251 2.72 -15.56 4.73
CA ILE A 251 4.07 -15.02 4.65
C ILE A 251 4.36 -14.52 3.23
N LYS A 252 5.09 -13.42 3.14
CA LYS A 252 5.65 -12.88 1.91
C LYS A 252 7.15 -13.13 1.94
N ILE A 253 7.69 -13.73 0.89
CA ILE A 253 9.10 -14.06 0.74
C ILE A 253 9.63 -13.21 -0.42
N TYR A 254 10.44 -12.21 -0.07
CA TYR A 254 11.11 -11.32 -1.00
C TYR A 254 12.47 -11.88 -1.35
N ILE A 255 12.74 -12.07 -2.64
CA ILE A 255 14.03 -12.49 -3.14
C ILE A 255 14.55 -11.41 -4.07
N ARG A 256 15.78 -10.97 -3.83
CA ARG A 256 16.50 -10.00 -4.67
C ARG A 256 17.84 -10.57 -5.09
N ILE A 257 18.15 -10.47 -6.37
CA ILE A 257 19.52 -10.61 -6.88
C ILE A 257 20.18 -9.24 -6.83
N ASN A 258 21.29 -9.14 -6.13
CA ASN A 258 22.08 -7.93 -6.02
C ASN A 258 23.02 -7.76 -7.21
N ASN A 259 23.57 -6.56 -7.38
CA ASN A 259 24.45 -6.25 -8.51
C ASN A 259 25.75 -7.07 -8.52
N ASP A 260 26.18 -7.57 -7.36
CA ASP A 260 27.33 -8.46 -7.20
C ASP A 260 26.99 -9.94 -7.43
N GLY A 261 25.75 -10.25 -7.82
CA GLY A 261 25.26 -11.60 -8.04
C GLY A 261 24.88 -12.37 -6.77
N THR A 262 24.96 -11.74 -5.59
CA THR A 262 24.45 -12.34 -4.34
C THR A 262 22.92 -12.33 -4.31
N VAL A 263 22.34 -13.25 -3.53
CA VAL A 263 20.89 -13.37 -3.37
C VAL A 263 20.51 -12.98 -1.94
N SER A 264 19.64 -11.99 -1.80
CA SER A 264 19.06 -11.60 -0.51
C SER A 264 17.64 -12.12 -0.40
N ILE A 265 17.31 -12.73 0.75
CA ILE A 265 15.96 -13.20 1.06
C ILE A 265 15.49 -12.47 2.32
N LEU A 266 14.33 -11.85 2.23
CA LEU A 266 13.66 -11.17 3.34
C LEU A 266 12.22 -11.69 3.46
N THR A 267 11.68 -11.72 4.67
CA THR A 267 10.29 -12.13 4.92
C THR A 267 9.45 -11.02 5.53
N SER A 268 8.14 -11.08 5.30
CA SER A 268 7.11 -10.22 5.88
C SER A 268 5.87 -11.07 6.20
N PRO A 269 5.09 -10.79 7.26
CA PRO A 269 5.22 -9.67 8.18
C PRO A 269 6.38 -9.85 9.19
N ARG A 270 6.94 -8.74 9.68
CA ARG A 270 7.88 -8.74 10.82
C ARG A 270 7.18 -8.62 12.19
N THR A 271 5.91 -8.26 12.20
CA THR A 271 5.08 -8.21 13.41
C THR A 271 3.63 -8.57 13.08
N MET A 272 2.99 -9.36 13.95
CA MET A 272 1.55 -9.63 13.91
C MET A 272 0.86 -8.81 15.00
N VAL A 273 0.56 -7.56 14.68
CA VAL A 273 -0.12 -6.62 15.60
C VAL A 273 -1.64 -6.77 15.53
N ASN A 274 -2.32 -6.56 16.66
CA ASN A 274 -3.77 -6.39 16.72
C ASN A 274 -4.13 -5.04 16.10
N ILE A 275 -4.25 -4.97 14.78
CA ILE A 275 -4.66 -3.74 14.11
C ILE A 275 -6.18 -3.63 14.00
N THR A 276 -6.90 -4.50 14.70
CA THR A 276 -8.31 -4.32 15.04
C THR A 276 -8.35 -4.05 16.54
N GLY A 277 -8.56 -2.79 16.92
CA GLY A 277 -9.34 -2.61 18.15
C GLY A 277 -10.57 -3.51 18.02
N ARG A 278 -10.90 -4.24 19.08
CA ARG A 278 -12.23 -4.85 19.17
C ARG A 278 -13.29 -3.82 18.82
#